data_AF-A0A7X9D4I5-F1
#
_entry.id   AF-A0A7X9D4I5-F1
#
_cell.length_a   1.000
_cell.length_b   1.000
_cell.length_c   1.000
_cell.angle_alpha   90.00
_cell.angle_beta   90.00
_cell.angle_gamma   90.00
#
_symmetry.space_group_name_H-M   'P 1'
#
loop_
_entity.id
_entity.type
_entity.pdbx_description
1 polymer ?
#
loop_
_entity_poly.entity_id
_entity_poly.type
_entity_poly.pdbx_seq_one_letter_code
_entity_poly.pdbx_strand_id
1 'polypeptide(L)' 'QEMTFHIRLPGELSLEEGHSVATAIEKMIEERFNITSTIHVEPLDYEHP' A
#
# COMPACT_ATOMS: atom_id res chain seq x y z
N GLN A 1 4.38 12.05 12.93
CA GLN A 1 5.33 11.78 11.84
C GLN A 1 4.53 11.16 10.70
N GLU A 2 4.90 11.47 9.46
CA GLU A 2 4.15 11.08 8.27
C GLU A 2 5.10 10.33 7.33
N MET A 3 4.64 9.22 6.74
CA MET A 3 5.45 8.37 5.86
C MET A 3 4.65 7.98 4.62
N THR A 4 5.20 8.23 3.44
CA THR A 4 4.55 7.87 2.17
C THR A 4 5.45 6.92 1.39
N PHE A 5 4.89 5.81 0.90
CA PHE A 5 5.63 4.82 0.12
C PHE A 5 4.73 4.06 -0.86
N HIS A 6 5.36 3.41 -1.82
CA HIS A 6 4.67 2.68 -2.88
C HIS A 6 4.88 1.18 -2.65
N ILE A 7 3.82 0.40 -2.81
CA ILE A 7 3.88 -1.07 -2.83
C ILE A 7 3.44 -1.56 -4.19
N ARG A 8 4.05 -2.67 -4.63
CA ARG A 8 3.63 -3.35 -5.85
C ARG A 8 2.89 -4.62 -5.51
N LEU A 9 1.69 -4.77 -6.06
CA LEU A 9 0.84 -5.94 -5.87
C LEU A 9 0.53 -6.58 -7.23
N PRO A 10 0.24 -7.88 -7.30
CA PRO A 10 -0.21 -8.52 -8.53
C PRO A 10 -1.38 -7.75 -9.16
N GLY A 11 -1.28 -7.39 -10.46
CA GLY A 11 -2.35 -6.67 -11.16
C GLY A 11 -3.66 -7.46 -11.33
N GLU A 12 -3.62 -8.78 -11.09
CA GLU A 12 -4.81 -9.63 -11.04
C GLU A 12 -5.67 -9.40 -9.79
N LEU A 13 -5.13 -8.74 -8.75
CA LEU A 13 -5.91 -8.39 -7.57
C LEU A 13 -6.95 -7.32 -7.91
N SER A 14 -8.14 -7.47 -7.35
CA SER A 14 -9.14 -6.41 -7.43
C SER A 14 -8.66 -5.14 -6.71
N LEU A 15 -9.18 -3.99 -7.13
CA LEU A 15 -8.91 -2.71 -6.47
C LEU A 15 -9.21 -2.77 -4.96
N GLU A 16 -10.27 -3.48 -4.58
CA GLU A 16 -10.69 -3.66 -3.19
C GLU A 16 -9.68 -4.49 -2.38
N GLU A 17 -9.15 -5.57 -2.96
CA GLU A 17 -8.12 -6.39 -2.32
C GLU A 17 -6.82 -5.60 -2.16
N GLY A 18 -6.39 -4.88 -3.20
CA GLY A 18 -5.22 -4.00 -3.14
C GLY A 18 -5.35 -2.93 -2.07
N HIS A 19 -6.53 -2.29 -1.98
CA HIS A 19 -6.83 -1.29 -0.94
C HIS A 19 -6.87 -1.90 0.46
N SER A 20 -7.40 -3.12 0.60
CA SER A 20 -7.44 -3.84 1.88
C SER A 20 -6.03 -4.16 2.40
N VAL A 21 -5.13 -4.58 1.51
CA VAL A 21 -3.71 -4.81 1.84
C VAL A 21 -3.03 -3.51 2.27
N ALA A 22 -3.21 -2.42 1.51
CA ALA A 22 -2.67 -1.11 1.86
C ALA A 22 -3.15 -0.64 3.24
N THR A 23 -4.47 -0.66 3.48
CA THR A 23 -5.08 -0.26 4.75
C THR A 23 -4.57 -1.09 5.93
N ALA A 24 -4.37 -2.40 5.74
CA ALA A 24 -3.83 -3.27 6.77
C ALA A 24 -2.39 -2.88 7.16
N ILE A 25 -1.55 -2.57 6.18
CA ILE A 25 -0.16 -2.15 6.42
C ILE A 25 -0.11 -0.78 7.09
N GLU A 26 -0.93 0.19 6.66
CA GLU A 26 -1.01 1.52 7.27
C GLU A 26 -1.36 1.43 8.76
N LYS A 27 -2.38 0.63 9.11
CA LYS A 27 -2.76 0.37 10.50
C LYS A 27 -1.63 -0.28 11.30
N MET A 28 -0.94 -1.26 10.73
CA MET A 28 0.19 -1.91 11.40
C MET A 28 1.33 -0.92 11.69
N ILE A 29 1.58 0.04 10.80
CA ILE A 29 2.61 1.06 10.99
C ILE A 29 2.17 2.07 12.05
N GLU A 30 0.92 2.51 12.00
CA GLU A 30 0.34 3.39 13.01
C GLU A 30 0.41 2.75 14.41
N GLU A 31 -0.02 1.50 14.55
CA GLU A 31 -0.01 0.78 15.84
C GLU A 31 1.41 0.54 16.39
N ARG A 32 2.38 0.24 15.52
CA ARG A 32 3.75 -0.13 15.96
C ARG A 32 4.66 1.06 16.15
N PHE A 33 4.50 2.09 15.33
CA PHE A 33 5.44 3.22 15.26
C PHE A 33 4.79 4.56 15.60
N ASN A 34 3.46 4.62 15.73
CA ASN A 34 2.71 5.86 15.94
C ASN A 34 2.98 6.88 14.81
N ILE A 35 3.07 6.37 13.58
CA ILE A 35 3.35 7.12 12.34
C ILE A 35 2.15 6.99 11.42
N THR A 36 1.64 8.12 10.93
CA THR A 36 0.61 8.14 9.90
C THR A 36 1.24 7.79 8.56
N SER A 37 0.74 6.74 7.92
CA SER A 37 1.30 6.21 6.68
C SER A 37 0.33 6.40 5.53
N THR A 38 0.85 6.64 4.32
CA THR A 38 0.07 6.67 3.08
C THR A 38 0.70 5.74 2.06
N ILE A 39 -0.06 4.76 1.58
CA ILE A 39 0.42 3.73 0.66
C ILE A 39 -0.21 3.90 -0.72
N HIS A 40 0.64 4.08 -1.73
CA HIS A 40 0.22 4.00 -3.12
C HIS A 40 0.42 2.56 -3.64
N VAL A 41 -0.64 1.98 -4.18
CA VAL A 41 -0.62 0.61 -4.74
C VAL A 41 -0.40 0.70 -6.24
N GLU A 42 0.67 0.06 -6.71
CA GLU A 42 1.01 -0.07 -8.13
C GLU A 42 0.88 -1.55 -8.57
N PRO A 43 0.44 -1.83 -9.81
CA PRO A 43 0.46 -3.19 -10.34
C PRO A 43 1.90 -3.67 -10.61
N LEU A 44 2.20 -4.95 -10.34
CA LEU A 44 3.50 -5.56 -10.65
C LEU A 44 3.75 -5.71 -12.16
N ASP A 45 2.70 -5.82 -12.94
CA ASP A 45 2.67 -5.94 -14.41
C ASP A 45 2.74 -4.58 -15.11
N TYR A 46 2.75 -3.48 -14.36
CA TYR A 46 2.94 -2.14 -14.91
C TYR A 46 4.43 -1.89 -15.21
N GLU A 47 4.85 -2.26 -16.41
CA GLU A 47 6.12 -1.82 -17.00
C GLU A 47 5.96 -0.36 -17.43
N HIS A 48 6.77 0.53 -16.84
CA HIS A 48 6.77 1.95 -17.18
C HIS A 48 7.23 2.11 -18.65
N PRO A 49 6.43 2.72 -19.55
CA PRO A 49 6.87 3.02 -20.92
C PRO A 49 7.92 4.13 -20.94
#